data_AF-K7MWG5-F1
#
_entry.id   AF-K7MWG5-F1
#
_cell.length_a   1.000
_cell.length_b   1.000
_cell.length_c   1.000
_cell.angle_alpha   90.00
_cell.angle_beta   90.00
_cell.angle_gamma   90.00
#
_symmetry.space_group_name_H-M   'P 1'
#
loop_
_entity.id
_entity.type
_entity.pdbx_description
1 polymer ?
#
loop_
_entity_poly.entity_id
_entity_poly.type
_entity_poly.pdbx_seq_one_letter_code
_entity_poly.pdbx_strand_id
1 'polypeptide(L)'
;MIRKIVEYSYLLDQVDELDDPYMQKPFNPILGETYDMVNHGGITFLVERVSHHPSMSVMYAKNEHFTYDVTSKLKTKFLGNSVDVYPVGR
;
A
#
# COMPACT_ATOMS: atom_id res chain seq x y z
N MET A 1 -2.10 -3.03 -1.03
CA MET A 1 -0.76 -2.57 -1.49
C MET A 1 -0.02 -1.86 -0.37
N ILE A 2 -0.63 -0.88 0.30
CA ILE A 2 0.07 0.00 1.27
C ILE A 2 0.53 -0.73 2.55
N ARG A 3 -0.30 -1.60 3.14
CA ARG A 3 0.07 -2.46 4.29
C ARG A 3 1.32 -3.32 4.05
N LYS A 4 1.47 -3.83 2.83
CA LYS A 4 2.54 -4.77 2.46
C LYS A 4 3.93 -4.12 2.44
N ILE A 5 4.06 -2.83 2.10
CA ILE A 5 5.37 -2.14 2.06
C ILE A 5 6.04 -2.13 3.44
N VAL A 6 5.26 -2.03 4.51
CA VAL A 6 5.75 -2.02 5.90
C VAL A 6 5.95 -3.45 6.42
N GLU A 7 5.02 -4.36 6.11
CA GLU A 7 5.05 -5.75 6.58
C GLU A 7 6.19 -6.59 5.99
N TYR A 8 6.69 -6.28 4.79
CA TYR A 8 7.81 -7.00 4.17
C TYR A 8 9.18 -6.71 4.80
N SER A 9 9.27 -5.88 5.84
CA SER A 9 10.50 -5.78 6.63
C SER A 9 10.75 -7.01 7.52
N TYR A 10 9.68 -7.74 7.88
CA TYR A 10 9.74 -8.92 8.76
C TYR A 10 9.29 -10.23 8.07
N LEU A 11 8.50 -10.15 6.98
CA LEU A 11 7.85 -11.32 6.37
C LEU A 11 8.59 -11.96 5.19
N LEU A 12 9.81 -11.57 4.83
CA LEU A 12 10.56 -12.27 3.77
C LEU A 12 10.86 -13.75 4.11
N ASP A 13 10.70 -14.16 5.37
CA ASP A 13 10.91 -15.54 5.83
C ASP A 13 9.62 -16.40 5.88
N GLN A 14 8.42 -15.87 5.62
CA GLN A 14 7.14 -16.61 5.79
C GLN A 14 6.25 -16.67 4.53
N VAL A 15 6.76 -16.26 3.38
CA VAL A 15 5.95 -16.11 2.14
C VAL A 15 5.72 -17.44 1.40
N ASP A 16 6.35 -18.54 1.81
CA ASP A 16 6.23 -19.84 1.12
C ASP A 16 4.98 -20.67 1.49
N GLU A 17 4.20 -20.31 2.52
CA GLU A 17 3.11 -21.18 3.04
C GLU A 17 1.67 -20.76 2.70
N LEU A 18 1.42 -19.71 1.91
CA LEU A 18 0.07 -19.20 1.63
C LEU A 18 -0.28 -19.18 0.13
N ASP A 19 -1.54 -19.55 -0.17
CA ASP A 19 -2.19 -19.41 -1.48
C ASP A 19 -1.95 -18.00 -2.03
N ASP A 20 -1.50 -17.87 -3.28
CA ASP A 20 -0.82 -16.67 -3.80
C ASP A 20 -1.59 -15.37 -3.45
N PRO A 21 -1.15 -14.61 -2.42
CA PRO A 21 -1.88 -13.43 -1.96
C PRO A 21 -1.71 -12.24 -2.92
N TYR A 22 -0.98 -12.40 -4.02
CA TYR A 22 -0.86 -11.43 -5.10
C TYR A 22 -1.95 -11.62 -6.16
N MET A 23 -2.67 -12.74 -6.16
CA MET A 23 -3.73 -13.01 -7.15
C MET A 23 -5.08 -12.35 -6.82
N GLN A 24 -5.27 -11.82 -5.60
CA GLN A 24 -6.53 -11.20 -5.18
C GLN A 24 -6.50 -9.66 -5.28
N LYS A 25 -7.55 -9.09 -5.86
CA LYS A 25 -7.74 -7.63 -5.91
C LYS A 25 -8.04 -7.11 -4.49
N PRO A 26 -7.26 -6.14 -3.97
CA PRO A 26 -7.56 -5.52 -2.68
C PRO A 26 -8.87 -4.72 -2.74
N PHE A 27 -9.47 -4.47 -1.58
CA PHE A 27 -10.55 -3.50 -1.46
C PHE A 27 -10.09 -2.13 -1.96
N ASN A 28 -11.00 -1.40 -2.61
CA ASN A 28 -10.78 -0.01 -2.99
C ASN A 28 -11.33 0.88 -1.86
N PRO A 29 -10.47 1.53 -1.05
CA PRO A 29 -10.91 2.30 0.10
C PRO A 29 -11.89 3.42 -0.28
N ILE A 30 -12.82 3.74 0.63
CA ILE A 30 -13.72 4.89 0.45
C ILE A 30 -12.96 6.21 0.68
N LEU A 31 -13.47 7.32 0.13
CA LEU A 31 -12.90 8.64 0.38
C LEU A 31 -12.91 8.94 1.90
N GLY A 32 -11.76 9.36 2.44
CA GLY A 32 -11.59 9.60 3.88
C GLY A 32 -11.35 8.35 4.72
N GLU A 33 -11.32 7.15 4.11
CA GLU A 33 -10.92 5.94 4.84
C GLU A 33 -9.46 6.05 5.28
N THR A 34 -9.23 5.76 6.57
CA THR A 34 -7.90 5.81 7.19
C THR A 34 -7.43 4.43 7.62
N TYR A 35 -6.12 4.24 7.59
CA TYR A 35 -5.45 3.10 8.19
C TYR A 35 -4.22 3.57 8.96
N ASP A 36 -4.13 3.21 10.22
CA ASP A 36 -2.99 3.52 11.09
C ASP A 36 -2.34 2.25 11.62
N MET A 37 -1.03 2.35 11.88
CA MET A 37 -0.26 1.30 12.51
C MET A 37 0.79 1.97 13.39
N VAL A 38 0.68 1.75 14.70
CA VAL A 38 1.53 2.41 15.69
C VAL A 38 2.62 1.46 16.14
N ASN A 39 3.87 1.93 16.10
CA ASN A 39 5.04 1.24 16.63
C ASN A 39 5.24 -0.20 16.09
N HIS A 40 4.95 -0.44 14.82
CA HIS A 40 5.23 -1.73 14.19
C HIS A 40 6.69 -1.74 13.72
N GLY A 41 7.54 -2.49 14.41
CA GLY A 41 8.99 -2.49 14.15
C GLY A 41 9.65 -1.12 14.39
N GLY A 42 9.15 -0.33 15.35
CA GLY A 42 9.65 1.03 15.63
C GLY A 42 9.15 2.11 14.66
N ILE A 43 8.32 1.75 13.68
CA ILE A 43 7.74 2.68 12.71
C ILE A 43 6.29 2.95 13.08
N THR A 44 5.91 4.24 13.06
CA THR A 44 4.51 4.67 13.13
C THR A 44 4.06 5.14 11.76
N PHE A 45 2.85 4.74 11.39
CA PHE A 45 2.35 4.82 10.03
C PHE A 45 0.90 5.27 9.99
N LEU A 46 0.58 6.15 9.05
CA LEU A 46 -0.78 6.62 8.78
C LEU A 46 -1.01 6.70 7.28
N VAL A 47 -2.20 6.29 6.85
CA VAL A 47 -2.66 6.37 5.46
C VAL A 47 -4.06 6.92 5.45
N GLU A 48 -4.33 7.78 4.47
CA GLU A 48 -5.66 8.26 4.18
C GLU A 48 -5.95 8.13 2.69
N ARG A 49 -7.20 7.79 2.39
CA ARG A 49 -7.72 7.88 1.04
C ARG A 49 -8.17 9.31 0.71
N VAL A 50 -7.33 10.07 0.02
CA VAL A 50 -7.55 11.49 -0.29
C VAL A 50 -8.34 11.75 -1.58
N SER A 51 -8.46 10.77 -2.48
CA SER A 51 -9.27 10.90 -3.69
C SER A 51 -9.85 9.58 -4.17
N HIS A 52 -11.10 9.62 -4.64
CA HIS A 52 -11.78 8.48 -5.26
C HIS A 52 -11.72 8.54 -6.80
N HIS A 53 -11.61 9.74 -7.39
CA HIS A 53 -11.58 9.96 -8.84
C HIS A 53 -10.53 11.02 -9.22
N PRO A 54 -9.27 10.63 -9.52
CA PRO A 54 -8.76 9.26 -9.54
C PRO A 54 -8.44 8.74 -8.14
N SER A 55 -8.61 7.43 -7.96
CA SER A 55 -8.15 6.68 -6.80
C SER A 55 -6.74 7.04 -6.34
N MET A 56 -6.61 7.77 -5.23
CA MET A 56 -5.33 8.20 -4.66
C MET A 56 -5.34 8.15 -3.14
N SER A 57 -4.27 7.65 -2.55
CA SER A 57 -4.02 7.63 -1.12
C SER A 57 -2.73 8.37 -0.79
N VAL A 58 -2.67 8.95 0.39
CA VAL A 58 -1.47 9.58 0.96
C VAL A 58 -1.06 8.78 2.19
N MET A 59 0.25 8.71 2.41
CA MET A 59 0.86 7.91 3.44
C MET A 59 1.96 8.70 4.12
N TYR A 60 2.04 8.60 5.43
CA TYR A 60 3.08 9.16 6.26
C TYR A 60 3.62 8.09 7.21
N ALA A 61 4.93 7.89 7.18
CA ALA A 61 5.65 6.99 8.08
C ALA A 61 6.74 7.76 8.83
N LYS A 62 6.95 7.45 10.10
CA LYS A 62 8.03 8.03 10.91
C LYS A 62 8.62 7.03 11.89
N ASN A 63 9.91 7.18 12.17
CA ASN A 63 10.60 6.60 13.33
C ASN A 63 11.66 7.59 13.85
N GLU A 64 12.58 7.14 14.71
CA GLU A 64 13.64 7.98 15.28
C GLU A 64 14.68 8.47 14.24
N HIS A 65 14.77 7.82 13.06
CA HIS A 65 15.82 8.05 12.08
C HIS A 65 15.34 8.74 10.81
N PHE A 66 14.07 8.56 10.44
CA PHE A 66 13.53 9.09 9.20
C PHE A 66 12.04 9.40 9.28
N THR A 67 11.62 10.22 8.34
CA THR A 67 10.22 10.41 7.93
C THR A 67 10.10 10.06 6.46
N TYR A 68 8.97 9.47 6.09
CA TYR A 68 8.71 9.04 4.72
C TYR A 68 7.26 9.32 4.33
N ASP A 69 7.10 10.20 3.34
CA ASP A 69 5.82 10.58 2.77
C ASP A 69 5.67 9.94 1.40
N VAL A 70 4.52 9.33 1.14
CA VAL A 70 4.20 8.72 -0.17
C VAL A 70 2.83 9.14 -0.64
N THR A 71 2.76 9.42 -1.94
CA THR A 71 1.49 9.49 -2.67
C THR A 71 1.33 8.23 -3.50
N SER A 72 0.17 7.57 -3.43
CA SER A 72 -0.06 6.32 -4.15
C SER A 72 -1.33 6.41 -4.99
N LYS A 73 -1.16 6.31 -6.30
CA LYS A 73 -2.22 6.15 -7.29
C LYS A 73 -1.93 4.91 -8.12
N LEU A 74 -2.83 3.93 -8.10
CA LEU A 74 -2.70 2.75 -8.94
C LEU A 74 -3.33 3.02 -10.31
N LYS A 75 -2.58 2.80 -11.39
CA LYS A 75 -3.15 2.81 -12.74
C LYS A 75 -3.08 1.41 -13.32
N THR A 76 -4.23 0.92 -13.77
CA THR A 76 -4.38 -0.39 -14.39
C THR A 76 -4.82 -0.23 -15.84
N LYS A 77 -4.22 -1.00 -16.76
CA LYS A 77 -4.62 -1.03 -18.16
C LYS A 77 -4.79 -2.48 -18.60
N PHE A 78 -5.99 -2.83 -19.05
CA PHE A 78 -6.23 -4.12 -19.68
C PHE A 78 -5.72 -4.09 -21.12
N LEU A 79 -4.88 -5.06 -21.49
CA LEU A 79 -4.25 -5.18 -22.82
C LEU A 79 -4.90 -6.25 -23.71
N GLY A 80 -5.98 -6.89 -23.24
CA GLY A 80 -6.71 -7.94 -23.97
C GLY A 80 -6.44 -9.34 -23.43
N ASN A 81 -5.16 -9.66 -23.16
CA ASN A 81 -4.75 -10.94 -22.55
C ASN A 81 -3.95 -10.77 -21.25
N SER A 82 -3.63 -9.53 -20.88
CA SER A 82 -2.89 -9.18 -19.67
C SER A 82 -3.40 -7.88 -19.07
N VAL A 83 -3.02 -7.61 -17.82
CA VAL A 83 -3.30 -6.35 -17.13
C VAL A 83 -1.97 -5.74 -16.72
N ASP A 84 -1.68 -4.55 -17.24
CA ASP A 84 -0.60 -3.73 -16.70
C ASP A 84 -1.09 -3.09 -15.41
N VAL A 85 -0.28 -3.21 -14.36
CA VAL A 85 -0.49 -2.55 -13.07
C VAL A 85 0.76 -1.76 -12.77
N TYR A 86 0.67 -0.43 -12.74
CA TYR A 86 1.81 0.40 -12.37
C TYR A 86 1.43 1.43 -11.29
N PRO A 87 2.22 1.50 -10.22
CA PRO A 87 2.07 2.54 -9.22
C PRO A 87 2.52 3.88 -9.79
N VAL A 88 1.75 4.92 -9.54
CA VAL A 88 2.07 6.31 -9.83
C VAL A 88 2.10 7.05 -8.51
N GLY A 89 3.24 7.66 -8.18
CA GLY A 89 3.47 8.21 -6.87
C GLY A 89 4.87 8.80 -6.73
N ARG A 90 5.03 9.67 -5.75
CA ARG A 90 6.31 10.09 -5.18
C ARG A 90 6.50 9.41 -3.85
#